data_AF-A0A932S7S9-F1
#
_entry.id   AF-A0A932S7S9-F1
#
_cell.length_a   1.000
_cell.length_b   1.000
_cell.length_c   1.000
_cell.angle_alpha   90.00
_cell.angle_beta   90.00
_cell.angle_gamma   90.00
#
_symmetry.space_group_name_H-M   'P 1'
#
loop_
_entity.id
_entity.type
_entity.pdbx_description
1 polymer ?
#
loop_
_entity_poly.entity_id
_entity_poly.type
_entity_poly.pdbx_seq_one_letter_code
_entity_poly.pdbx_strand_id
1 'polypeptide(L)'
;MGYHDAREIPNYWAYAQNFVLQDRMFEPNSSWSLPAHLFMVSGWSARCAQRNDPASCTSALQAPDFPPDFLPNRRRPNIPPPNYAWTDLTYLLFKHHVSWKYYVAEGTEPDCEDDEAICPPKPQRAGTPGIWNPLPWFTTVHQDKELANIQALDHFYDDAKKGTLPAVSWITPNGMVSEHPPALVSEGQAYVTGLINAIMHGPNWSSTAIFLAWDDWGGFYDHVAPPRVDENGYGLRVPGLVISPYAKQGYVDHQTLSFDAYLKFIEDIFLNGQRLDPKTDGRPDTRPSVRENEPQLGNLLQDFDFTQRPRPPMVLPTHPTPGPASGG
;
A
#
# COMPACT_ATOMS: atom_id res chain seq x y z
N MET A 1 -14.14 -19.48 -13.37
CA MET A 1 -13.38 -18.48 -12.59
C MET A 1 -12.77 -17.51 -13.59
N GLY A 2 -12.93 -16.20 -13.39
CA GLY A 2 -12.36 -15.18 -14.26
C GLY A 2 -10.88 -14.97 -13.96
N TYR A 3 -10.10 -14.61 -14.98
CA TYR A 3 -8.71 -14.18 -14.88
C TYR A 3 -8.44 -13.17 -15.99
N HIS A 4 -7.48 -12.28 -15.77
CA HIS A 4 -6.98 -11.36 -16.80
C HIS A 4 -5.64 -11.84 -17.34
N ASP A 5 -5.40 -11.61 -18.62
CA ASP A 5 -4.12 -11.91 -19.25
C ASP A 5 -3.53 -10.73 -20.03
N ALA A 6 -2.41 -10.95 -20.72
CA ALA A 6 -1.70 -9.88 -21.43
C ALA A 6 -2.54 -9.18 -22.51
N ARG A 7 -3.68 -9.74 -22.94
CA ARG A 7 -4.62 -9.06 -23.84
C ARG A 7 -5.34 -7.90 -23.15
N GLU A 8 -5.57 -8.00 -21.85
CA GLU A 8 -6.30 -7.03 -21.04
C GLU A 8 -5.38 -6.13 -20.23
N ILE A 9 -4.29 -6.70 -19.71
CA ILE A 9 -3.29 -6.00 -18.87
C ILE A 9 -1.85 -6.08 -19.43
N PRO A 10 -1.62 -5.68 -20.70
CA PRO A 10 -0.30 -5.81 -21.35
C PRO A 10 0.83 -5.06 -20.65
N ASN A 11 0.59 -3.91 -20.04
CA ASN A 11 1.65 -3.15 -19.37
C ASN A 11 2.08 -3.81 -18.06
N TYR A 12 1.16 -4.37 -17.27
CA TYR A 12 1.52 -5.15 -16.08
C TYR A 12 2.38 -6.37 -16.45
N TRP A 13 2.02 -7.07 -17.53
CA TRP A 13 2.87 -8.15 -18.06
C TRP A 13 4.22 -7.65 -18.57
N ALA A 14 4.27 -6.49 -19.22
CA ALA A 14 5.52 -5.89 -19.67
C ALA A 14 6.44 -5.54 -18.48
N TYR A 15 5.90 -5.00 -17.39
CA TYR A 15 6.66 -4.78 -16.16
C TYR A 15 7.16 -6.09 -15.55
N ALA A 16 6.30 -7.10 -15.42
CA ALA A 16 6.69 -8.42 -14.91
C ALA A 16 7.83 -9.07 -15.73
N GLN A 17 7.79 -8.96 -17.06
CA GLN A 17 8.81 -9.52 -17.95
C GLN A 17 10.15 -8.77 -17.89
N ASN A 18 10.15 -7.50 -17.47
CA ASN A 18 11.34 -6.65 -17.49
C ASN A 18 11.88 -6.30 -16.11
N PHE A 19 11.15 -6.60 -15.04
CA PHE A 19 11.54 -6.35 -13.66
C PHE A 19 11.24 -7.58 -12.80
N VAL A 20 10.76 -7.39 -11.57
CA VAL A 20 10.47 -8.48 -10.65
C VAL A 20 8.96 -8.64 -10.47
N LEU A 21 8.48 -9.86 -10.69
CA LEU A 21 7.14 -10.31 -10.30
C LEU A 21 7.22 -11.06 -8.98
N GLN A 22 6.39 -10.69 -8.02
CA GLN A 22 6.28 -11.36 -6.72
C GLN A 22 5.09 -12.30 -6.75
N ASP A 23 5.32 -13.61 -6.91
CA ASP A 23 4.24 -14.59 -7.07
C ASP A 23 3.69 -15.11 -5.73
N ARG A 24 4.23 -14.62 -4.62
CA ARG A 24 3.83 -14.95 -3.25
C ARG A 24 3.73 -13.70 -2.37
N MET A 25 3.20 -12.61 -2.94
CA MET A 25 2.72 -11.47 -2.18
C MET A 25 1.31 -11.77 -1.66
N PHE A 26 1.12 -11.67 -0.36
CA PHE A 26 -0.15 -11.90 0.33
C PHE A 26 -0.65 -10.62 0.96
N GLU A 27 -1.97 -10.44 0.99
CA GLU A 27 -2.59 -9.44 1.85
C GLU A 27 -2.08 -9.61 3.29
N PRO A 28 -1.88 -8.52 4.03
CA PRO A 28 -1.39 -8.59 5.39
C PRO A 28 -2.42 -9.19 6.35
N ASN A 29 -3.66 -9.37 5.93
CA ASN A 29 -4.70 -10.00 6.73
C ASN A 29 -5.83 -10.46 5.79
N SER A 30 -6.65 -11.40 6.23
CA SER A 30 -7.82 -11.85 5.47
C SER A 30 -9.00 -10.92 5.73
N SER A 31 -9.01 -9.75 5.10
CA SER A 31 -10.08 -8.76 5.23
C SER A 31 -10.14 -7.83 4.00
N TRP A 32 -10.83 -6.71 4.14
CA TRP A 32 -11.03 -5.68 3.13
C TRP A 32 -10.01 -4.53 3.23
N SER A 33 -10.14 -3.52 2.35
CA SER A 33 -9.19 -2.43 2.15
C SER A 33 -8.63 -1.77 3.42
N LEU A 34 -9.48 -1.28 4.34
CA LEU A 34 -9.00 -0.46 5.47
C LEU A 34 -7.99 -1.21 6.35
N PRO A 35 -8.27 -2.44 6.83
CA PRO A 35 -7.26 -3.27 7.50
C PRO A 35 -5.95 -3.40 6.72
N ALA A 36 -6.00 -3.68 5.41
CA ALA A 36 -4.80 -3.80 4.59
C ALA A 36 -3.98 -2.50 4.56
N HIS A 37 -4.65 -1.36 4.42
CA HIS A 37 -4.02 -0.04 4.47
C HIS A 37 -3.47 0.30 5.87
N LEU A 38 -4.12 -0.11 6.95
CA LEU A 38 -3.59 0.04 8.32
C LEU A 38 -2.31 -0.76 8.51
N PHE A 39 -2.26 -2.00 8.02
CA PHE A 39 -1.03 -2.79 8.00
C PHE A 39 0.06 -2.14 7.13
N MET A 40 -0.28 -1.61 5.95
CA MET A 40 0.68 -0.95 5.05
C MET A 40 1.44 0.20 5.71
N VAL A 41 0.82 0.93 6.63
CA VAL A 41 1.43 2.10 7.28
C VAL A 41 1.86 1.86 8.73
N SER A 42 1.44 0.77 9.37
CA SER A 42 1.68 0.57 10.82
C SER A 42 1.95 -0.86 11.26
N GLY A 43 1.94 -1.83 10.34
CA GLY A 43 2.16 -3.24 10.64
C GLY A 43 1.05 -3.87 11.49
N TRP A 44 -0.07 -3.16 11.70
CA TRP A 44 -1.16 -3.64 12.54
C TRP A 44 -2.51 -2.97 12.23
N SER A 45 -3.59 -3.76 12.21
CA SER A 45 -4.96 -3.25 12.24
C SER A 45 -5.59 -3.53 13.60
N ALA A 46 -6.02 -2.48 14.29
CA ALA A 46 -6.49 -2.58 15.66
C ALA A 46 -7.66 -1.66 15.98
N ARG A 47 -8.26 -1.91 17.14
CA ARG A 47 -9.26 -1.05 17.77
C ARG A 47 -8.93 -0.85 19.24
N CYS A 48 -9.05 0.38 19.71
CA CYS A 48 -8.66 0.76 21.07
C CYS A 48 -9.89 0.99 21.96
N ALA A 49 -9.92 0.32 23.12
CA ALA A 49 -11.00 0.47 24.08
C ALA A 49 -11.00 1.86 24.76
N GLN A 50 -9.83 2.50 24.82
CA GLN A 50 -9.63 3.82 25.40
C GLN A 50 -8.94 4.74 24.38
N ARG A 51 -9.45 5.98 24.27
CA ARG A 51 -8.92 6.98 23.34
C ARG A 51 -7.53 7.43 23.77
N ASN A 52 -6.61 7.55 22.81
CA ASN A 52 -5.20 7.91 23.02
C ASN A 52 -4.43 6.95 23.94
N ASP A 53 -4.94 5.74 24.17
CA ASP A 53 -4.26 4.72 24.97
C ASP A 53 -3.89 3.52 24.10
N PRO A 54 -2.65 3.46 23.58
CA PRO A 54 -2.18 2.35 22.75
C PRO A 54 -2.21 0.98 23.45
N ALA A 55 -2.10 0.95 24.79
CA ALA A 55 -2.15 -0.28 25.57
C ALA A 55 -3.56 -0.87 25.67
N SER A 56 -4.59 -0.10 25.31
CA SER A 56 -5.98 -0.54 25.25
C SER A 56 -6.40 -1.11 23.89
N CYS A 57 -5.50 -1.06 22.91
CA CYS A 57 -5.75 -1.57 21.58
C CYS A 57 -5.80 -3.09 21.56
N THR A 58 -6.50 -3.67 20.60
CA THR A 58 -6.54 -5.11 20.32
C THR A 58 -6.71 -5.29 18.82
N SER A 59 -6.17 -6.39 18.29
CA SER A 59 -6.29 -6.71 16.86
C SER A 59 -7.75 -6.68 16.40
N ALA A 60 -8.02 -5.94 15.33
CA ALA A 60 -9.36 -5.75 14.78
C ALA A 60 -9.29 -5.74 13.25
N LEU A 61 -9.48 -6.91 12.65
CA LEU A 61 -9.37 -7.09 11.20
C LEU A 61 -10.69 -6.82 10.49
N GLN A 62 -11.82 -7.07 11.14
CA GLN A 62 -13.14 -6.91 10.53
C GLN A 62 -13.77 -5.57 10.89
N ALA A 63 -13.60 -5.15 12.14
CA ALA A 63 -14.19 -3.92 12.65
C ALA A 63 -13.15 -3.05 13.40
N PRO A 64 -12.12 -2.53 12.70
CA PRO A 64 -11.34 -1.41 13.22
C PRO A 64 -12.25 -0.18 13.42
N ASP A 65 -11.75 0.88 14.07
CA ASP A 65 -12.54 2.11 14.17
C ASP A 65 -12.75 2.72 12.77
N PHE A 66 -14.00 2.76 12.30
CA PHE A 66 -14.32 3.14 10.93
C PHE A 66 -14.27 4.65 10.71
N PRO A 67 -13.70 5.12 9.57
CA PRO A 67 -13.86 6.49 9.10
C PRO A 67 -15.34 6.94 9.10
N PRO A 68 -15.66 8.20 9.45
CA PRO A 68 -17.04 8.65 9.60
C PRO A 68 -17.90 8.55 8.34
N ASP A 69 -17.28 8.55 7.17
CA ASP A 69 -17.89 8.35 5.87
C ASP A 69 -18.42 6.93 5.67
N PHE A 70 -17.71 5.91 6.18
CA PHE A 70 -17.98 4.46 6.11
C PHE A 70 -19.33 3.99 6.66
N LEU A 71 -20.02 4.79 7.45
CA LEU A 71 -21.29 4.38 8.07
C LEU A 71 -22.47 5.26 7.61
N PRO A 72 -22.89 5.22 6.32
CA PRO A 72 -24.01 6.03 5.85
C PRO A 72 -25.36 5.65 6.46
N ASN A 73 -25.59 4.36 6.79
CA ASN A 73 -26.90 3.86 7.23
C ASN A 73 -27.03 3.55 8.72
N ARG A 74 -25.92 3.52 9.48
CA ARG A 74 -26.00 3.50 10.95
C ARG A 74 -26.15 4.93 11.45
N ARG A 75 -27.40 5.40 11.51
CA ARG A 75 -27.82 6.55 12.35
C ARG A 75 -27.46 6.29 13.82
N ARG A 76 -26.18 6.39 14.17
CA ARG A 76 -25.70 6.52 15.54
C ARG A 76 -25.14 7.92 15.66
N PRO A 77 -25.97 8.93 16.01
CA PRO A 77 -25.41 10.22 16.39
C PRO A 77 -24.48 9.94 17.57
N ASN A 78 -23.20 10.31 17.45
CA ASN A 78 -22.12 10.17 18.45
C ASN A 78 -21.14 8.98 18.32
N ILE A 79 -20.90 8.40 17.13
CA ILE A 79 -19.65 7.62 16.96
C ILE A 79 -18.50 8.63 16.85
N PRO A 80 -17.53 8.65 17.78
CA PRO A 80 -16.37 9.52 17.66
C PRO A 80 -15.55 9.11 16.43
N PRO A 81 -14.89 10.06 15.75
CA PRO A 81 -14.00 9.72 14.64
C PRO A 81 -12.89 8.75 15.10
N PRO A 82 -12.31 7.97 14.17
CA PRO A 82 -11.23 7.05 14.50
C PRO A 82 -10.09 7.73 15.25
N ASN A 83 -9.47 6.94 16.13
CA ASN A 83 -8.33 7.36 16.91
C ASN A 83 -7.35 6.19 16.99
N TYR A 84 -6.48 6.09 15.97
CA TYR A 84 -5.48 5.05 15.93
C TYR A 84 -4.33 5.45 16.88
N ALA A 85 -4.39 4.91 18.11
CA ALA A 85 -3.52 5.32 19.20
C ALA A 85 -2.13 4.65 19.16
N TRP A 86 -2.04 3.48 18.49
CA TRP A 86 -0.79 2.75 18.29
C TRP A 86 0.15 3.49 17.34
N THR A 87 1.41 3.06 17.33
CA THR A 87 2.47 3.71 16.56
C THR A 87 2.41 3.25 15.10
N ASP A 88 2.44 4.19 14.16
CA ASP A 88 2.61 3.95 12.73
C ASP A 88 4.05 4.23 12.27
N LEU A 89 4.39 3.85 11.04
CA LEU A 89 5.72 4.01 10.47
C LEU A 89 6.15 5.48 10.37
N THR A 90 5.24 6.43 10.13
CA THR A 90 5.61 7.84 9.98
C THR A 90 6.17 8.44 11.26
N TYR A 91 5.82 7.89 12.42
CA TYR A 91 6.48 8.23 13.69
C TYR A 91 8.01 7.97 13.64
N LEU A 92 8.42 6.83 13.08
CA LEU A 92 9.84 6.53 12.93
C LEU A 92 10.48 7.41 11.86
N LEU A 93 9.79 7.65 10.74
CA LEU A 93 10.26 8.58 9.71
C LEU A 93 10.48 9.98 10.29
N PHE A 94 9.55 10.47 11.11
CA PHE A 94 9.66 11.75 11.81
C PHE A 94 10.88 11.80 12.74
N LYS A 95 11.04 10.78 13.59
CA LYS A 95 12.19 10.66 14.52
C LYS A 95 13.54 10.67 13.81
N HIS A 96 13.61 10.07 12.63
CA HIS A 96 14.85 9.98 11.82
C HIS A 96 14.96 11.07 10.75
N HIS A 97 14.03 12.04 10.72
CA HIS A 97 13.99 13.12 9.74
C HIS A 97 13.94 12.64 8.28
N VAL A 98 13.27 11.52 8.04
CA VAL A 98 13.05 10.95 6.71
C VAL A 98 11.79 11.59 6.11
N SER A 99 11.93 12.23 4.95
CA SER A 99 10.81 12.88 4.29
C SER A 99 9.82 11.86 3.73
N TRP A 100 8.53 12.13 3.90
CA TRP A 100 7.48 11.32 3.31
C TRP A 100 6.31 12.17 2.82
N LYS A 101 5.57 11.64 1.83
CA LYS A 101 4.27 12.18 1.43
C LYS A 101 3.31 11.05 1.05
N TYR A 102 2.03 11.32 1.26
CA TYR A 102 0.93 10.44 0.85
C TYR A 102 0.09 11.19 -0.19
N TYR A 103 0.13 10.75 -1.45
CA TYR A 103 -0.54 11.40 -2.56
C TYR A 103 -1.90 10.76 -2.83
N VAL A 104 -2.96 11.56 -2.75
CA VAL A 104 -4.35 11.10 -2.87
C VAL A 104 -4.93 11.59 -4.19
N ALA A 105 -5.38 10.66 -5.04
CA ALA A 105 -6.14 11.00 -6.24
C ALA A 105 -7.51 11.58 -5.85
N GLU A 106 -7.83 12.77 -6.35
CA GLU A 106 -9.17 13.34 -6.18
C GLU A 106 -10.20 12.53 -6.97
N GLY A 107 -11.38 12.31 -6.39
CA GLY A 107 -12.47 11.58 -7.04
C GLY A 107 -13.41 11.01 -6.00
N THR A 108 -13.62 9.70 -6.03
CA THR A 108 -14.38 8.98 -5.02
C THR A 108 -13.62 7.78 -4.48
N GLU A 109 -14.07 7.20 -3.38
CA GLU A 109 -13.68 5.87 -2.91
C GLU A 109 -14.93 4.99 -2.75
N PRO A 110 -14.84 3.66 -2.93
CA PRO A 110 -15.86 2.73 -2.49
C PRO A 110 -15.90 2.77 -0.97
N ASP A 111 -17.10 2.83 -0.43
CA ASP A 111 -17.33 2.98 1.00
C ASP A 111 -18.39 1.97 1.44
N CYS A 112 -18.02 0.72 1.23
CA CYS A 112 -18.92 -0.41 1.26
C CYS A 112 -18.87 -1.05 2.64
N GLU A 113 -20.01 -1.50 3.19
CA GLU A 113 -19.95 -2.31 4.42
C GLU A 113 -19.11 -3.58 4.16
N ASP A 114 -18.50 -4.15 5.20
CA ASP A 114 -17.57 -5.28 5.11
C ASP A 114 -17.99 -6.33 4.04
N ASP A 115 -17.07 -6.68 3.13
CA ASP A 115 -17.23 -7.64 2.03
C ASP A 115 -18.21 -7.27 0.89
N GLU A 116 -18.76 -6.05 0.85
CA GLU A 116 -19.63 -5.61 -0.25
C GLU A 116 -18.84 -5.07 -1.45
N ALA A 117 -19.12 -5.60 -2.66
CA ALA A 117 -18.45 -5.18 -3.88
C ALA A 117 -19.00 -3.86 -4.49
N ILE A 118 -20.19 -3.39 -4.10
CA ILE A 118 -20.85 -2.21 -4.69
C ILE A 118 -21.65 -1.45 -3.64
N CYS A 119 -21.36 -0.16 -3.47
CA CYS A 119 -22.03 0.73 -2.53
C CYS A 119 -22.01 2.20 -3.04
N PRO A 120 -22.77 3.13 -2.43
CA PRO A 120 -22.72 4.54 -2.80
C PRO A 120 -21.32 5.15 -2.55
N PRO A 121 -20.63 5.68 -3.58
CA PRO A 121 -19.28 6.18 -3.44
C PRO A 121 -19.22 7.48 -2.63
N LYS A 122 -18.07 7.73 -1.97
CA LYS A 122 -17.81 8.94 -1.17
C LYS A 122 -16.75 9.83 -1.81
N PRO A 123 -16.82 11.16 -1.67
CA PRO A 123 -15.80 12.05 -2.21
C PRO A 123 -14.44 11.84 -1.56
N GLN A 124 -13.40 11.57 -2.35
CA GLN A 124 -12.01 11.43 -1.91
C GLN A 124 -11.18 12.62 -2.38
N ARG A 125 -10.34 13.15 -1.49
CA ARG A 125 -9.30 14.17 -1.76
C ARG A 125 -8.30 14.20 -0.61
N ALA A 126 -7.13 14.81 -0.79
CA ALA A 126 -6.07 14.87 0.23
C ALA A 126 -6.53 15.39 1.62
N GLY A 127 -7.55 16.26 1.65
CA GLY A 127 -8.14 16.78 2.89
C GLY A 127 -9.30 15.96 3.47
N THR A 128 -9.69 14.85 2.83
CA THR A 128 -10.76 13.97 3.30
C THR A 128 -10.13 12.65 3.78
N PRO A 129 -10.20 12.34 5.08
CA PRO A 129 -9.86 11.01 5.56
C PRO A 129 -10.83 9.97 5.01
N GLY A 130 -10.32 8.81 4.63
CA GLY A 130 -11.10 7.73 4.00
C GLY A 130 -10.52 6.36 4.34
N ILE A 131 -11.08 5.30 3.76
CA ILE A 131 -10.66 3.92 4.04
C ILE A 131 -9.30 3.59 3.43
N TRP A 132 -8.95 4.24 2.32
CA TRP A 132 -7.68 4.02 1.62
C TRP A 132 -6.54 4.93 2.09
N ASN A 133 -6.77 5.85 3.03
CA ASN A 133 -5.71 6.61 3.68
C ASN A 133 -5.99 6.74 5.18
N PRO A 134 -5.45 5.85 6.02
CA PRO A 134 -5.69 5.86 7.45
C PRO A 134 -4.81 6.85 8.23
N LEU A 135 -3.73 7.39 7.63
CA LEU A 135 -2.78 8.30 8.30
C LEU A 135 -3.41 9.51 9.00
N PRO A 136 -4.45 10.19 8.45
CA PRO A 136 -5.11 11.30 9.14
C PRO A 136 -5.73 10.94 10.49
N TRP A 137 -5.86 9.67 10.84
CA TRP A 137 -6.46 9.20 12.10
C TRP A 137 -5.45 8.71 13.14
N PHE A 138 -4.17 8.62 12.78
CA PHE A 138 -3.09 8.23 13.70
C PHE A 138 -2.71 9.34 14.66
N THR A 139 -2.71 9.03 15.97
CA THR A 139 -2.40 10.03 17.01
C THR A 139 -0.99 10.62 16.87
N THR A 140 -0.03 9.82 16.43
CA THR A 140 1.36 10.17 16.09
C THR A 140 1.43 11.20 14.97
N VAL A 141 0.74 10.99 13.84
CA VAL A 141 0.66 11.96 12.73
C VAL A 141 0.16 13.34 13.20
N HIS A 142 -0.82 13.37 14.11
CA HIS A 142 -1.31 14.62 14.71
C HIS A 142 -0.29 15.26 15.67
N GLN A 143 0.31 14.45 16.55
CA GLN A 143 1.28 14.90 17.55
C GLN A 143 2.54 15.47 16.90
N ASP A 144 3.01 14.83 15.84
CA ASP A 144 4.21 15.19 15.09
C ASP A 144 3.93 16.26 14.01
N LYS A 145 2.65 16.65 13.86
CA LYS A 145 2.14 17.69 12.95
C LYS A 145 2.40 17.39 11.46
N GLU A 146 2.26 16.12 11.09
CA GLU A 146 2.58 15.63 9.76
C GLU A 146 1.38 15.57 8.79
N LEU A 147 0.19 16.04 9.20
CA LEU A 147 -0.99 16.06 8.32
C LEU A 147 -0.75 16.80 6.98
N ALA A 148 0.16 17.77 6.97
CA ALA A 148 0.54 18.50 5.76
C ALA A 148 1.32 17.64 4.75
N ASN A 149 1.76 16.42 5.10
CA ASN A 149 2.41 15.50 4.18
C ASN A 149 1.41 14.73 3.30
N ILE A 150 0.12 14.82 3.60
CA ILE A 150 -0.95 14.29 2.77
C ILE A 150 -1.31 15.34 1.72
N GLN A 151 -1.10 15.01 0.45
CA GLN A 151 -1.13 15.95 -0.66
C GLN A 151 -2.01 15.40 -1.79
N ALA A 152 -2.54 16.30 -2.63
CA ALA A 152 -3.27 15.89 -3.82
C ALA A 152 -2.30 15.29 -4.86
N LEU A 153 -2.81 14.41 -5.72
CA LEU A 153 -2.00 13.69 -6.69
C LEU A 153 -1.31 14.60 -7.74
N ASP A 154 -1.85 15.77 -8.02
CA ASP A 154 -1.21 16.76 -8.90
C ASP A 154 0.19 17.16 -8.38
N HIS A 155 0.35 17.27 -7.06
CA HIS A 155 1.65 17.53 -6.43
C HIS A 155 2.65 16.39 -6.66
N PHE A 156 2.21 15.14 -6.82
CA PHE A 156 3.12 14.03 -7.17
C PHE A 156 3.75 14.25 -8.55
N TYR A 157 2.97 14.61 -9.56
CA TYR A 157 3.49 14.86 -10.91
C TYR A 157 4.47 16.04 -10.91
N ASP A 158 4.17 17.07 -10.14
CA ASP A 158 5.05 18.22 -9.92
C ASP A 158 6.36 17.82 -9.25
N ASP A 159 6.31 17.02 -8.18
CA ASP A 159 7.48 16.53 -7.45
C ASP A 159 8.34 15.59 -8.32
N ALA A 160 7.71 14.66 -9.05
CA ALA A 160 8.38 13.75 -9.97
C ALA A 160 9.10 14.51 -11.09
N LYS A 161 8.45 15.53 -11.66
CA LYS A 161 9.05 16.37 -12.70
C LYS A 161 10.21 17.22 -12.18
N LYS A 162 10.11 17.75 -10.96
CA LYS A 162 11.12 18.63 -10.36
C LYS A 162 12.28 17.88 -9.71
N GLY A 163 12.13 16.57 -9.47
CA GLY A 163 13.12 15.79 -8.76
C GLY A 163 13.04 15.89 -7.24
N THR A 164 11.87 16.27 -6.71
CA THR A 164 11.62 16.57 -5.30
C THR A 164 10.69 15.56 -4.65
N LEU A 165 10.59 14.35 -5.20
CA LEU A 165 9.90 13.25 -4.53
C LEU A 165 10.54 13.00 -3.16
N PRO A 166 9.73 12.76 -2.11
CA PRO A 166 10.26 12.43 -0.78
C PRO A 166 10.91 11.05 -0.76
N ALA A 167 11.63 10.73 0.31
CA ALA A 167 12.28 9.43 0.49
C ALA A 167 11.27 8.27 0.50
N VAL A 168 10.09 8.49 1.10
CA VAL A 168 8.97 7.54 1.09
C VAL A 168 7.73 8.20 0.50
N SER A 169 7.17 7.60 -0.56
CA SER A 169 5.94 8.08 -1.21
C SER A 169 4.91 6.98 -1.25
N TRP A 170 3.71 7.26 -0.74
CA TRP A 170 2.52 6.43 -0.98
C TRP A 170 1.62 7.14 -1.98
N ILE A 171 0.96 6.37 -2.85
CA ILE A 171 0.00 6.89 -3.83
C ILE A 171 -1.26 6.04 -3.76
N THR A 172 -2.40 6.70 -3.66
CA THR A 172 -3.70 6.03 -3.62
C THR A 172 -4.58 6.50 -4.79
N PRO A 173 -5.14 5.57 -5.58
CA PRO A 173 -6.04 5.89 -6.68
C PRO A 173 -7.40 6.40 -6.16
N ASN A 174 -8.25 6.86 -7.07
CA ASN A 174 -9.67 7.03 -6.79
C ASN A 174 -10.44 5.84 -7.38
N GLY A 175 -11.72 5.69 -7.03
CA GLY A 175 -12.57 4.58 -7.41
C GLY A 175 -12.83 4.43 -8.91
N MET A 176 -12.49 5.41 -9.76
CA MET A 176 -12.57 5.23 -11.22
C MET A 176 -11.35 4.50 -11.79
N VAL A 177 -10.21 4.57 -11.10
CA VAL A 177 -8.90 4.09 -11.57
C VAL A 177 -8.21 3.15 -10.58
N SER A 178 -8.92 2.71 -9.54
CA SER A 178 -8.40 1.79 -8.51
C SER A 178 -8.49 0.31 -8.91
N GLU A 179 -9.17 0.01 -10.01
CA GLU A 179 -9.52 -1.35 -10.45
C GLU A 179 -10.52 -2.09 -9.53
N HIS A 180 -11.00 -1.43 -8.47
CA HIS A 180 -12.09 -1.95 -7.67
C HIS A 180 -13.36 -2.03 -8.52
N PRO A 181 -14.07 -3.18 -8.56
CA PRO A 181 -15.32 -3.29 -9.30
C PRO A 181 -16.33 -2.17 -8.95
N PRO A 182 -17.04 -1.59 -9.93
CA PRO A 182 -17.09 -1.93 -11.35
C PRO A 182 -16.09 -1.16 -12.23
N ALA A 183 -15.01 -0.58 -11.67
CA ALA A 183 -14.00 0.13 -12.45
C ALA A 183 -13.32 -0.77 -13.47
N LEU A 184 -12.90 -0.19 -14.59
CA LEU A 184 -12.23 -0.94 -15.65
C LEU A 184 -10.75 -1.14 -15.32
N VAL A 185 -10.29 -2.39 -15.34
CA VAL A 185 -8.86 -2.73 -15.18
C VAL A 185 -7.99 -2.01 -16.23
N SER A 186 -8.50 -1.76 -17.44
CA SER A 186 -7.78 -1.00 -18.45
C SER A 186 -7.51 0.45 -18.05
N GLU A 187 -8.42 1.09 -17.31
CA GLU A 187 -8.27 2.47 -16.82
C GLU A 187 -7.30 2.52 -15.63
N GLY A 188 -7.36 1.55 -14.72
CA GLY A 188 -6.40 1.44 -13.63
C GLY A 188 -4.97 1.16 -14.12
N GLN A 189 -4.80 0.23 -15.07
CA GLN A 189 -3.52 0.02 -15.74
C GLN A 189 -2.99 1.31 -16.40
N ALA A 190 -3.86 2.07 -17.08
CA ALA A 190 -3.47 3.32 -17.72
C ALA A 190 -3.01 4.36 -16.69
N TYR A 191 -3.74 4.48 -15.58
CA TYR A 191 -3.41 5.34 -14.45
C TYR A 191 -2.05 4.98 -13.84
N VAL A 192 -1.84 3.70 -13.49
CA VAL A 192 -0.58 3.21 -12.91
C VAL A 192 0.59 3.40 -13.89
N THR A 193 0.37 3.13 -15.18
CA THR A 193 1.39 3.38 -16.22
C THR A 193 1.78 4.85 -16.28
N GLY A 194 0.80 5.77 -16.17
CA GLY A 194 1.05 7.21 -16.13
C GLY A 194 1.93 7.64 -14.95
N LEU A 195 1.67 7.10 -13.76
CA LEU A 195 2.47 7.37 -12.56
C LEU A 195 3.91 6.86 -12.69
N ILE A 196 4.08 5.61 -13.14
CA ILE A 196 5.41 5.00 -13.35
C ILE A 196 6.19 5.79 -14.41
N ASN A 197 5.55 6.16 -15.51
CA ASN A 197 6.16 6.99 -16.54
C ASN A 197 6.60 8.36 -16.00
N ALA A 198 5.81 9.00 -15.13
CA ALA A 198 6.17 10.27 -14.53
C ALA A 198 7.47 10.17 -13.71
N ILE A 199 7.62 9.09 -12.94
CA ILE A 199 8.86 8.80 -12.19
C ILE A 199 10.02 8.49 -13.14
N MET A 200 9.78 7.66 -14.15
CA MET A 200 10.77 7.25 -15.16
C MET A 200 11.29 8.41 -16.01
N HIS A 201 10.47 9.43 -16.27
CA HIS A 201 10.88 10.67 -16.91
C HIS A 201 11.56 11.65 -15.95
N GLY A 202 11.29 11.53 -14.66
CA GLY A 202 11.83 12.40 -13.61
C GLY A 202 13.32 12.15 -13.34
N PRO A 203 14.02 13.15 -12.77
CA PRO A 203 15.44 13.03 -12.48
C PRO A 203 15.75 12.03 -11.35
N ASN A 204 14.76 11.63 -10.54
CA ASN A 204 14.95 10.65 -9.47
C ASN A 204 14.95 9.19 -9.95
N TRP A 205 14.59 8.88 -11.21
CA TRP A 205 14.45 7.48 -11.69
C TRP A 205 15.63 6.59 -11.29
N SER A 206 16.86 7.08 -11.49
CA SER A 206 18.10 6.33 -11.22
C SER A 206 18.32 5.91 -9.75
N SER A 207 17.48 6.39 -8.84
CA SER A 207 17.54 6.11 -7.40
C SER A 207 16.16 5.76 -6.80
N THR A 208 15.17 5.38 -7.62
CA THR A 208 13.82 5.03 -7.15
C THR A 208 13.59 3.52 -7.18
N ALA A 209 12.86 3.01 -6.19
CA ALA A 209 12.18 1.71 -6.27
C ALA A 209 10.68 1.95 -6.19
N ILE A 210 9.92 1.34 -7.11
CA ILE A 210 8.47 1.38 -7.13
C ILE A 210 7.97 0.00 -6.74
N PHE A 211 7.12 -0.05 -5.72
CA PHE A 211 6.38 -1.24 -5.33
C PHE A 211 4.93 -1.06 -5.74
N LEU A 212 4.41 -1.99 -6.53
CA LEU A 212 3.02 -1.99 -6.98
C LEU A 212 2.35 -3.27 -6.47
N ALA A 213 1.28 -3.09 -5.71
CA ALA A 213 0.45 -4.15 -5.17
C ALA A 213 -1.01 -3.68 -5.05
N TRP A 214 -1.91 -4.65 -4.89
CA TRP A 214 -3.33 -4.43 -4.61
C TRP A 214 -3.56 -4.69 -3.12
N ASP A 215 -4.43 -3.91 -2.50
CA ASP A 215 -4.72 -3.96 -1.07
C ASP A 215 -5.48 -5.21 -0.66
N ASP A 216 -6.41 -5.67 -1.50
CA ASP A 216 -7.13 -6.92 -1.34
C ASP A 216 -7.40 -7.67 -2.67
N TRP A 217 -7.92 -8.89 -2.56
CA TRP A 217 -8.12 -9.88 -3.61
C TRP A 217 -9.30 -9.56 -4.54
N GLY A 218 -10.11 -8.54 -4.22
CA GLY A 218 -11.16 -8.01 -5.09
C GLY A 218 -12.26 -9.02 -5.46
N GLY A 219 -12.42 -10.11 -4.70
CA GLY A 219 -13.38 -11.17 -5.04
C GLY A 219 -12.88 -12.25 -6.02
N PHE A 220 -11.59 -12.22 -6.42
CA PHE A 220 -11.00 -13.15 -7.38
C PHE A 220 -10.44 -14.45 -6.76
N TYR A 221 -10.56 -15.56 -7.48
CA TYR A 221 -10.01 -16.82 -7.00
C TYR A 221 -8.48 -16.86 -7.07
N ASP A 222 -7.86 -17.26 -5.95
CA ASP A 222 -6.49 -17.74 -5.91
C ASP A 222 -6.44 -19.18 -5.37
N HIS A 223 -5.51 -19.98 -5.89
CA HIS A 223 -5.40 -21.40 -5.56
C HIS A 223 -4.50 -21.69 -4.34
N VAL A 224 -3.71 -20.71 -3.89
CA VAL A 224 -2.77 -20.89 -2.79
C VAL A 224 -3.44 -20.52 -1.47
N ALA A 225 -3.42 -21.46 -0.53
CA ALA A 225 -3.87 -21.19 0.83
C ALA A 225 -2.92 -20.18 1.50
N PRO A 226 -3.45 -19.11 2.12
CA PRO A 226 -2.63 -18.15 2.85
C PRO A 226 -1.80 -18.80 3.96
N PRO A 227 -0.51 -18.47 4.12
CA PRO A 227 0.28 -18.94 5.24
C PRO A 227 -0.17 -18.26 6.54
N ARG A 228 0.11 -18.91 7.67
CA ARG A 228 -0.13 -18.33 8.99
C ARG A 228 1.14 -17.64 9.47
N VAL A 229 1.04 -16.35 9.81
CA VAL A 229 2.16 -15.57 10.39
C VAL A 229 2.00 -15.39 11.89
N ASP A 230 0.79 -15.07 12.34
CA ASP A 230 0.43 -14.86 13.74
C ASP A 230 -1.09 -15.04 13.90
N GLU A 231 -1.68 -14.50 14.98
CA GLU A 231 -3.13 -14.50 15.19
C GLU A 231 -3.94 -13.73 14.13
N ASN A 232 -3.32 -12.73 13.50
CA ASN A 232 -3.95 -11.90 12.48
C ASN A 232 -3.88 -12.56 11.09
N GLY A 233 -2.88 -13.43 10.87
CA GLY A 233 -2.71 -14.21 9.65
C GLY A 233 -2.38 -13.35 8.42
N TYR A 234 -2.15 -14.00 7.27
CA TYR A 234 -2.21 -13.35 5.96
C TYR A 234 -3.53 -13.69 5.26
N GLY A 235 -3.90 -12.83 4.33
CA GLY A 235 -5.03 -13.03 3.43
C GLY A 235 -4.61 -13.65 2.11
N LEU A 236 -5.46 -13.53 1.09
CA LEU A 236 -5.20 -14.13 -0.21
C LEU A 236 -3.98 -13.50 -0.90
N ARG A 237 -3.45 -14.19 -1.91
CA ARG A 237 -2.39 -13.61 -2.73
C ARG A 237 -2.94 -12.45 -3.55
N VAL A 238 -2.17 -11.38 -3.58
CA VAL A 238 -2.38 -10.22 -4.45
C VAL A 238 -1.18 -10.09 -5.39
N PRO A 239 -1.32 -9.50 -6.57
CA PRO A 239 -0.17 -9.27 -7.44
C PRO A 239 0.84 -8.34 -6.76
N GLY A 240 2.13 -8.60 -6.93
CA GLY A 240 3.21 -7.72 -6.47
C GLY A 240 4.27 -7.52 -7.55
N LEU A 241 4.73 -6.28 -7.73
CA LEU A 241 5.80 -5.93 -8.67
C LEU A 241 6.83 -5.03 -8.00
N VAL A 242 8.12 -5.27 -8.30
CA VAL A 242 9.20 -4.32 -7.99
C VAL A 242 9.75 -3.77 -9.28
N ILE A 243 9.68 -2.45 -9.45
CA ILE A 243 10.15 -1.74 -10.65
C ILE A 243 11.22 -0.74 -10.23
N SER A 244 12.45 -0.93 -10.70
CA SER A 244 13.58 -0.09 -10.35
C SER A 244 14.71 -0.22 -11.39
N PRO A 245 15.56 0.81 -11.58
CA PRO A 245 16.82 0.66 -12.30
C PRO A 245 17.74 -0.42 -11.72
N TYR A 246 17.56 -0.82 -10.45
CA TYR A 246 18.34 -1.86 -9.78
C TYR A 246 17.57 -3.18 -9.60
N ALA A 247 16.30 -3.25 -9.99
CA ALA A 247 15.54 -4.50 -9.90
C ALA A 247 16.11 -5.54 -10.87
N LYS A 248 16.14 -6.80 -10.42
CA LYS A 248 16.46 -7.95 -11.28
C LYS A 248 15.51 -7.98 -12.47
N GLN A 249 16.00 -8.43 -13.62
CA GLN A 249 15.24 -8.40 -14.87
C GLN A 249 14.56 -9.73 -15.16
N GLY A 250 13.25 -9.72 -15.43
CA GLY A 250 12.48 -10.91 -15.79
C GLY A 250 12.53 -11.98 -14.71
N TYR A 251 12.60 -11.55 -13.45
CA TYR A 251 12.78 -12.41 -12.29
C TYR A 251 11.45 -12.62 -11.58
N VAL A 252 11.20 -13.84 -11.14
CA VAL A 252 10.04 -14.15 -10.30
C VAL A 252 10.55 -14.39 -8.89
N ASP A 253 10.12 -13.54 -7.95
CA ASP A 253 10.39 -13.73 -6.54
C ASP A 253 9.35 -14.67 -5.92
N HIS A 254 9.86 -15.70 -5.25
CA HIS A 254 9.12 -16.77 -4.59
C HIS A 254 9.21 -16.71 -3.05
N GLN A 255 9.75 -15.63 -2.49
CA GLN A 255 9.69 -15.37 -1.06
C GLN A 255 8.25 -15.22 -0.58
N THR A 256 7.97 -15.53 0.68
CA THR A 256 6.66 -15.21 1.27
C THR A 256 6.66 -13.74 1.65
N LEU A 257 5.86 -12.94 0.96
CA LEU A 257 5.81 -11.49 1.14
C LEU A 257 4.42 -11.06 1.61
N SER A 258 4.39 -9.96 2.33
CA SER A 258 3.19 -9.20 2.61
C SER A 258 3.56 -7.72 2.75
N PHE A 259 2.62 -6.85 3.09
CA PHE A 259 2.86 -5.42 3.22
C PHE A 259 3.88 -5.10 4.33
N ASP A 260 4.04 -6.00 5.31
CA ASP A 260 5.11 -5.95 6.30
C ASP A 260 6.52 -5.93 5.65
N ALA A 261 6.68 -6.53 4.45
CA ALA A 261 7.93 -6.49 3.71
C ALA A 261 8.26 -5.09 3.19
N TYR A 262 7.24 -4.28 2.88
CA TYR A 262 7.42 -2.87 2.50
C TYR A 262 7.86 -2.03 3.71
N LEU A 263 7.25 -2.25 4.88
CA LEU A 263 7.70 -1.65 6.13
C LEU A 263 9.16 -2.00 6.40
N LYS A 264 9.48 -3.30 6.40
CA LYS A 264 10.84 -3.82 6.59
C LYS A 264 11.85 -3.17 5.64
N PHE A 265 11.49 -3.03 4.37
CA PHE A 265 12.36 -2.39 3.38
C PHE A 265 12.60 -0.91 3.69
N ILE A 266 11.57 -0.15 4.04
CA ILE A 266 11.71 1.27 4.44
C ILE A 266 12.59 1.38 5.69
N GLU A 267 12.37 0.52 6.67
CA GLU A 267 13.14 0.49 7.91
C GLU A 267 14.61 0.17 7.68
N ASP A 268 14.90 -0.84 6.84
CA ASP A 268 16.26 -1.25 6.52
C ASP A 268 17.01 -0.15 5.73
N ILE A 269 16.34 0.55 4.81
CA ILE A 269 16.95 1.58 3.97
C ILE A 269 17.10 2.93 4.70
N PHE A 270 16.08 3.37 5.44
CA PHE A 270 16.01 4.74 5.96
C PHE A 270 16.11 4.85 7.49
N LEU A 271 15.89 3.76 8.23
CA LEU A 271 15.77 3.77 9.69
C LEU A 271 16.86 2.93 10.37
N ASN A 272 17.95 2.62 9.66
CA ASN A 272 19.05 1.78 10.13
C ASN A 272 18.59 0.40 10.66
N GLY A 273 17.52 -0.15 10.07
CA GLY A 273 16.93 -1.43 10.47
C GLY A 273 16.13 -1.38 11.78
N GLN A 274 15.83 -0.19 12.31
CA GLN A 274 14.89 -0.06 13.43
C GLN A 274 13.49 -0.49 12.98
N ARG A 275 12.90 -1.44 13.72
CA ARG A 275 11.52 -1.88 13.51
C ARG A 275 10.54 -0.97 14.23
N LEU A 276 9.33 -0.91 13.69
CA LEU A 276 8.15 -0.47 14.42
C LEU A 276 7.83 -1.47 15.54
N ASP A 277 8.37 -1.22 16.73
CA ASP A 277 8.30 -2.13 17.88
C ASP A 277 7.87 -1.36 19.15
N PRO A 278 6.70 -1.67 19.73
CA PRO A 278 6.19 -1.01 20.94
C PRO A 278 7.16 -1.11 22.13
N LYS A 279 8.05 -2.10 22.17
CA LYS A 279 9.06 -2.26 23.22
C LYS A 279 10.20 -1.23 23.11
N THR A 280 10.50 -0.75 21.90
CA THR A 280 11.62 0.18 21.66
C THR A 280 11.16 1.59 21.34
N ASP A 281 9.93 1.77 20.87
CA ASP A 281 9.46 3.07 20.39
C ASP A 281 9.09 4.05 21.51
N GLY A 282 8.99 3.56 22.75
CA GLY A 282 8.53 4.33 23.90
C GLY A 282 7.02 4.55 23.93
N ARG A 283 6.29 3.80 23.09
CA ARG A 283 4.83 3.83 22.93
C ARG A 283 4.30 2.39 22.97
N PRO A 284 4.12 1.81 24.17
CA PRO A 284 3.70 0.43 24.29
C PRO A 284 2.27 0.26 23.76
N ASP A 285 2.09 -0.70 22.86
CA ASP A 285 0.81 -1.22 22.40
C ASP A 285 0.80 -2.75 22.54
N THR A 286 -0.33 -3.37 22.20
CA THR A 286 -0.52 -4.82 22.36
C THR A 286 -0.45 -5.58 21.03
N ARG A 287 0.20 -5.03 20.00
CA ARG A 287 0.31 -5.76 18.73
C ARG A 287 0.96 -7.13 18.99
N PRO A 288 0.46 -8.21 18.36
CA PRO A 288 0.85 -9.56 18.73
C PRO A 288 2.31 -9.89 18.38
N SER A 289 2.83 -9.23 17.34
CA SER A 289 4.15 -9.52 16.77
C SER A 289 4.73 -8.25 16.12
N VAL A 290 6.03 -8.30 15.82
CA VAL A 290 6.72 -7.37 14.92
C VAL A 290 6.98 -8.16 13.64
N ARG A 291 6.03 -8.12 12.70
CA ARG A 291 6.00 -9.01 11.54
C ARG A 291 7.21 -8.87 10.63
N GLU A 292 7.83 -7.71 10.64
CA GLU A 292 9.07 -7.37 9.96
C GLU A 292 10.27 -8.23 10.42
N ASN A 293 10.14 -8.89 11.59
CA ASN A 293 11.12 -9.82 12.14
C ASN A 293 10.71 -11.29 12.02
N GLU A 294 9.53 -11.60 11.50
CA GLU A 294 9.07 -12.99 11.37
C GLU A 294 9.97 -13.75 10.38
N PRO A 295 10.51 -14.93 10.74
CA PRO A 295 11.49 -15.63 9.89
C PRO A 295 10.97 -16.02 8.50
N GLN A 296 9.66 -16.14 8.35
CA GLN A 296 9.04 -16.47 7.06
C GLN A 296 8.93 -15.28 6.12
N LEU A 297 8.99 -14.04 6.62
CA LEU A 297 8.87 -12.84 5.80
C LEU A 297 10.11 -12.69 4.92
N GLY A 298 9.88 -12.53 3.62
CA GLY A 298 10.92 -12.26 2.64
C GLY A 298 11.65 -10.94 2.87
N ASN A 299 12.82 -10.81 2.24
CA ASN A 299 13.58 -9.58 2.22
C ASN A 299 13.60 -9.02 0.80
N LEU A 300 12.92 -7.89 0.61
CA LEU A 300 12.83 -7.21 -0.69
C LEU A 300 14.17 -6.75 -1.24
N LEU A 301 15.22 -6.61 -0.41
CA LEU A 301 16.58 -6.35 -0.91
C LEU A 301 17.09 -7.45 -1.85
N GLN A 302 16.55 -8.67 -1.76
CA GLN A 302 16.88 -9.76 -2.66
C GLN A 302 16.30 -9.59 -4.07
N ASP A 303 15.37 -8.66 -4.29
CA ASP A 303 14.79 -8.36 -5.61
C ASP A 303 15.70 -7.45 -6.46
N PHE A 304 16.79 -6.95 -5.87
CA PHE A 304 17.70 -6.01 -6.49
C PHE A 304 19.06 -6.64 -6.81
N ASP A 305 19.69 -6.16 -7.88
CA ASP A 305 21.11 -6.31 -8.16
C ASP A 305 21.77 -4.93 -8.08
N PHE A 306 22.35 -4.60 -6.93
CA PHE A 306 23.05 -3.33 -6.72
C PHE A 306 24.46 -3.30 -7.34
N THR A 307 24.93 -4.40 -7.93
CA THR A 307 26.20 -4.43 -8.67
C THR A 307 26.04 -3.95 -10.12
N GLN A 308 24.80 -3.94 -10.62
CA GLN A 308 24.49 -3.46 -11.96
C GLN A 308 24.50 -1.92 -12.03
N ARG A 309 24.76 -1.38 -13.22
CA ARG A 309 24.54 0.05 -13.47
C ARG A 309 23.03 0.33 -13.52
N PRO A 310 22.55 1.46 -12.96
CA PRO A 310 21.13 1.79 -13.01
C PRO A 310 20.60 1.74 -14.44
N ARG A 311 19.56 0.93 -14.67
CA ARG A 311 18.97 0.72 -15.99
C ARG A 311 18.24 1.96 -16.49
N PRO A 312 18.21 2.22 -17.82
CA PRO A 312 17.42 3.31 -18.37
C PRO A 312 15.92 3.11 -18.11
N PRO A 313 15.12 4.18 -18.14
CA PRO A 313 13.68 4.07 -17.94
C PRO A 313 12.99 3.26 -19.04
N MET A 314 11.96 2.49 -18.68
CA MET A 314 11.13 1.70 -19.60
C MET A 314 9.75 2.33 -19.74
N VAL A 315 9.67 3.41 -20.51
CA VAL A 315 8.43 4.17 -20.70
C VAL A 315 7.47 3.38 -21.59
N LEU A 316 6.23 3.20 -21.14
CA LEU A 316 5.18 2.48 -21.86
C LEU A 316 4.02 3.42 -22.27
N PRO A 317 3.26 3.13 -23.34
CA PRO A 317 2.05 3.90 -23.64
C PRO A 317 1.00 3.68 -22.53
N THR A 318 0.31 4.74 -22.09
CA THR A 318 -0.74 4.64 -21.04
C THR A 318 -1.97 3.88 -21.53
N HIS A 319 -2.29 3.95 -22.82
CA HIS A 319 -3.36 3.17 -23.45
C HIS A 319 -2.75 2.20 -24.45
N PRO A 320 -2.18 1.07 -23.99
CA PRO A 320 -1.56 0.08 -24.86
C PRO A 320 -2.62 -0.64 -25.72
N THR A 321 -2.21 -1.06 -26.91
CA THR A 321 -2.98 -2.07 -27.65
C THR A 321 -2.97 -3.40 -26.88
N PRO A 322 -4.02 -4.24 -27.00
CA PRO A 322 -4.02 -5.58 -26.42
C PRO A 322 -2.73 -6.35 -26.72
N GLY A 323 -2.16 -7.00 -25.71
CA GLY A 323 -0.98 -7.84 -25.85
C GLY A 323 -1.29 -9.19 -26.53
N PRO A 324 -0.26 -10.04 -26.71
CA PRO A 324 -0.46 -11.39 -27.21
C PRO A 324 -1.30 -12.22 -26.21
N ALA A 325 -2.04 -13.21 -26.72
CA ALA A 325 -2.66 -14.21 -25.84
C ALA A 325 -1.56 -14.94 -25.04
N SER A 326 -1.77 -15.16 -23.75
CA SER A 326 -0.85 -15.97 -22.95
C SER A 326 -0.73 -17.35 -23.57
N GLY A 327 0.51 -17.78 -23.86
CA GLY A 327 0.77 -19.16 -24.24
C GLY A 327 0.44 -20.06 -23.05
N GLY A 328 -0.43 -21.05 -23.28
CA GLY A 328 -0.77 -22.07 -22.28
C GLY A 328 0.35 -23.05 -22.02
#